data_AF-A0A7J7NMH5-F1
#
_entry.id   AF-A0A7J7NMH5-F1
#
_cell.length_a   1.000
_cell.length_b   1.000
_cell.length_c   1.000
_cell.angle_alpha   90.00
_cell.angle_beta   90.00
_cell.angle_gamma   90.00
#
_symmetry.space_group_name_H-M   'P 1'
#
loop_
_entity.id
_entity.type
_entity.pdbx_description
1 polymer ?
#
loop_
_entity_poly.entity_id
_entity_poly.type
_entity_poly.pdbx_seq_one_letter_code
_entity_poly.pdbx_strand_id
1 'polypeptide(L)'
;MLFLEQKTLLPVERNHNKWAGFVRNLPRCSGSSTGNIIFPTKANCALYASQFDKTFLKLQQIVNYFTYKAVRTVLSQLYELNPTQYRWFYDFLVKNKPGDAKSFLRMLTKEKQDLAERVMVTRLHLYGKWIKKCNHAEMYEEISNQNLELMRERLMETVKWPSDDTNSEKIG
;
A
#
# COMPACT_ATOMS: atom_id res chain seq x y z
N MET A 1 -18.78 -20.67 27.40
CA MET A 1 -18.11 -21.36 26.26
C MET A 1 -17.98 -20.33 25.14
N LEU A 2 -16.88 -19.60 24.91
CA LEU A 2 -15.52 -19.57 25.44
C LEU A 2 -15.14 -18.08 25.61
N PHE A 3 -14.93 -17.67 26.85
CA PHE A 3 -14.23 -16.44 27.26
C PHE A 3 -13.21 -16.92 28.30
N LEU A 4 -11.99 -16.35 28.30
CA LEU A 4 -10.77 -16.78 29.03
C LEU A 4 -10.01 -17.87 28.23
N GLU A 5 -8.74 -17.78 27.84
CA GLU A 5 -7.56 -17.01 28.25
C GLU A 5 -6.59 -16.93 27.05
N GLN A 6 -5.89 -15.80 26.88
CA GLN A 6 -4.44 -15.80 26.63
C GLN A 6 -3.91 -14.37 26.77
N LYS A 7 -3.72 -14.01 28.04
CA LYS A 7 -2.91 -12.88 28.46
C LYS A 7 -1.51 -13.42 28.74
N THR A 8 -0.69 -13.56 27.70
CA THR A 8 0.76 -13.72 27.83
C THR A 8 1.42 -12.61 27.01
N LEU A 9 1.61 -11.48 27.69
CA LEU A 9 2.49 -10.40 27.26
C LEU A 9 3.92 -10.96 27.17
N LEU A 10 4.39 -11.22 25.97
CA LEU A 10 5.83 -11.29 25.72
C LEU A 10 6.36 -9.85 25.64
N PRO A 11 7.47 -9.51 26.32
CA PRO A 11 8.09 -8.22 26.17
C PRO A 11 8.70 -8.17 24.77
N VAL A 12 8.17 -7.31 23.91
CA VAL A 12 8.88 -6.90 22.69
C VAL A 12 10.08 -6.10 23.17
N GLU A 13 11.21 -6.78 23.39
CA GLU A 13 12.49 -6.12 23.58
C GLU A 13 12.74 -5.24 22.37
N ARG A 14 12.64 -3.94 22.63
CA ARG A 14 12.91 -2.87 21.68
C ARG A 14 14.41 -2.88 21.43
N ASN A 15 14.86 -3.66 20.46
CA ASN A 15 16.26 -3.77 20.09
C ASN A 15 16.70 -2.51 19.31
N HIS A 16 16.72 -1.37 20.00
CA HIS A 16 17.13 -0.05 19.50
C HIS A 16 18.62 0.02 19.10
N ASN A 17 19.40 -1.03 19.36
CA ASN A 17 20.85 -0.95 19.33
C ASN A 17 21.51 -1.60 18.11
N LYS A 18 20.77 -2.31 17.25
CA LYS A 18 21.32 -2.82 15.97
C LYS A 18 21.42 -1.75 14.88
N TRP A 19 20.47 -0.80 14.85
CA TRP A 19 20.47 0.28 13.86
C TRP A 19 21.54 1.36 14.11
N ALA A 20 21.93 1.56 15.37
CA ALA A 20 23.00 2.50 15.72
C ALA A 20 24.39 2.05 15.22
N GLY A 21 24.58 0.75 14.96
CA GLY A 21 25.81 0.22 14.35
C GLY A 21 25.84 0.44 12.83
N PHE A 22 24.70 0.26 12.16
CA PHE A 22 24.59 0.47 10.71
C PHE A 22 24.76 1.94 10.32
N VAL A 23 24.22 2.86 11.12
CA VAL A 23 24.37 4.32 10.88
C VAL A 23 25.80 4.82 11.14
N ARG A 24 26.55 4.17 12.05
CA ARG A 24 27.96 4.53 12.33
C ARG A 24 28.96 3.98 11.30
N ASN A 25 28.58 2.92 10.57
CA ASN A 25 29.42 2.30 9.54
C ASN A 25 29.06 2.73 8.11
N LEU A 26 28.18 3.72 7.94
CA LEU A 26 28.00 4.37 6.64
C LEU A 26 29.32 5.06 6.26
N PRO A 27 29.90 4.76 5.09
CA PRO A 27 31.15 5.36 4.67
C PRO A 27 31.00 6.88 4.68
N ARG A 28 31.86 7.57 5.45
CA ARG A 28 31.99 9.03 5.35
C ARG A 28 32.37 9.33 3.91
N CYS A 29 31.50 10.04 3.20
CA CYS A 29 31.77 10.53 1.85
C CYS A 29 32.96 11.51 1.90
N SER A 30 34.17 11.00 1.78
CA SER A 30 35.33 11.76 1.30
C SER A 30 35.27 11.73 -0.22
N GLY A 31 34.88 12.86 -0.82
CA GLY A 31 34.74 12.96 -2.27
C GLY A 31 36.08 12.84 -2.98
N SER A 32 36.11 12.03 -4.04
CA SER A 32 36.92 12.34 -5.22
C SER A 32 36.01 12.19 -6.45
N SER A 33 36.03 13.24 -7.26
CA SER A 33 35.17 13.44 -8.41
C SER A 33 35.80 12.83 -9.66
N THR A 34 35.45 11.60 -10.00
CA THR A 34 35.63 11.07 -11.36
C THR A 34 34.51 10.07 -11.65
N GLY A 35 33.49 10.52 -12.38
CA GLY A 35 32.37 9.67 -12.81
C GLY A 35 31.05 10.43 -12.73
N ASN A 36 30.37 10.52 -13.86
CA ASN A 36 29.15 11.29 -14.07
C ASN A 36 27.93 10.62 -13.40
N ILE A 37 27.99 10.45 -12.07
CA ILE A 37 26.88 10.00 -11.24
C ILE A 37 26.56 11.14 -10.28
N ILE A 38 25.42 11.79 -10.50
CA ILE A 38 24.93 12.86 -9.63
C ILE A 38 24.56 12.23 -8.29
N PHE A 39 25.43 12.35 -7.28
CA PHE A 39 25.07 12.02 -5.91
C PHE A 39 24.18 13.14 -5.33
N PRO A 40 23.10 12.81 -4.60
CA PRO A 40 22.21 13.81 -4.03
C PRO A 40 22.98 14.68 -3.02
N THR A 41 22.99 16.00 -3.24
CA THR A 41 23.59 16.97 -2.32
C THR A 41 22.84 16.99 -0.98
N LYS A 42 23.46 17.50 0.10
CA LYS A 42 22.86 17.59 1.45
C LYS A 42 21.45 18.23 1.48
N ALA A 43 21.12 19.08 0.50
CA ALA A 43 19.78 19.66 0.35
C ALA A 43 18.70 18.61 0.04
N ASN A 44 19.02 17.55 -0.71
CA ASN A 44 18.10 16.46 -1.00
C ASN A 44 17.75 15.63 0.24
N CYS A 45 18.68 15.45 1.20
CA CYS A 45 18.40 14.72 2.44
C CYS A 45 17.32 15.39 3.31
N ALA A 46 17.27 16.73 3.36
CA ALA A 46 16.21 17.45 4.08
C ALA A 46 14.83 17.27 3.41
N LEU A 47 14.80 17.17 2.08
CA LEU A 47 13.61 16.86 1.28
C LEU A 47 13.07 15.46 1.60
N TYR A 48 13.95 14.46 1.76
CA TYR A 48 13.55 13.10 2.19
C TYR A 48 13.03 13.05 3.63
N ALA A 49 13.50 13.90 4.54
CA ALA A 49 12.96 13.99 5.90
C ALA A 49 11.52 14.56 5.92
N SER A 50 11.23 15.57 5.09
CA SER A 50 9.85 16.06 4.88
C SER A 50 8.92 15.02 4.23
N GLN A 51 9.48 14.01 3.56
CA GLN A 51 8.74 12.89 2.99
C GLN A 51 8.25 11.91 4.09
N PHE A 52 8.89 11.89 5.26
CA PHE A 52 8.44 11.06 6.38
C PHE A 52 7.19 11.64 7.05
N ASP A 53 6.98 12.95 7.11
CA ASP A 53 5.70 13.51 7.58
C ASP A 53 4.53 13.15 6.64
N LYS A 54 4.82 12.85 5.36
CA LYS A 54 3.83 12.25 4.42
C LYS A 54 3.52 10.78 4.72
N THR A 55 4.19 10.12 5.67
CA THR A 55 3.78 8.76 6.11
C THR A 55 2.39 8.77 6.76
N PHE A 56 1.97 9.90 7.34
CA PHE A 56 0.60 10.05 7.85
C PHE A 56 -0.45 9.96 6.72
N LEU A 57 -0.12 10.47 5.53
CA LEU A 57 -0.96 10.36 4.34
C LEU A 57 -1.10 8.88 3.91
N LYS A 58 -0.05 8.06 4.01
CA LYS A 58 -0.13 6.61 3.74
C LYS A 58 -1.07 5.90 4.72
N LEU A 59 -1.04 6.26 6.00
CA LEU A 59 -1.88 5.63 7.01
C LEU A 59 -3.37 5.90 6.75
N GLN A 60 -3.73 7.14 6.41
CA GLN A 60 -5.12 7.49 6.07
C GLN A 60 -5.61 6.75 4.84
N GLN A 61 -4.77 6.60 3.81
CA GLN A 61 -5.15 5.85 2.60
C GLN A 61 -5.42 4.36 2.90
N ILE A 62 -4.60 3.72 3.75
CA ILE A 62 -4.84 2.33 4.17
C ILE A 62 -6.16 2.21 4.94
N VAL A 63 -6.42 3.11 5.90
CA VAL A 63 -7.66 3.11 6.69
C VAL A 63 -8.88 3.35 5.80
N ASN A 64 -8.78 4.26 4.83
CA ASN A 64 -9.83 4.52 3.84
C ASN A 64 -10.10 3.30 2.98
N TYR A 65 -9.05 2.65 2.47
CA TYR A 65 -9.17 1.42 1.68
C TYR A 65 -9.86 0.30 2.45
N PHE A 66 -9.46 0.04 3.71
CA PHE A 66 -10.10 -1.01 4.51
C PHE A 66 -11.53 -0.66 4.91
N THR A 67 -11.85 0.61 5.09
CA THR A 67 -13.23 1.05 5.33
C THR A 67 -14.09 0.82 4.07
N TYR A 68 -13.59 1.18 2.89
CA TYR A 68 -14.26 0.88 1.62
C TYR A 68 -14.44 -0.64 1.41
N LYS A 69 -13.39 -1.43 1.65
CA LYS A 69 -13.45 -2.88 1.51
C LYS A 69 -14.48 -3.50 2.47
N ALA A 70 -14.53 -3.04 3.71
CA ALA A 70 -15.52 -3.49 4.69
C ALA A 70 -16.94 -3.15 4.29
N VAL A 71 -17.18 -1.92 3.81
CA VAL A 71 -18.48 -1.51 3.26
C VAL A 71 -18.93 -2.43 2.13
N ARG A 72 -18.02 -2.76 1.19
CA ARG A 72 -18.32 -3.73 0.11
C ARG A 72 -18.65 -5.12 0.64
N THR A 73 -17.93 -5.61 1.65
CA THR A 73 -18.23 -6.89 2.28
C THR A 73 -19.61 -6.88 2.96
N VAL A 74 -19.93 -5.84 3.71
CA VAL A 74 -21.24 -5.68 4.36
C VAL A 74 -22.36 -5.58 3.33
N LEU A 75 -22.17 -4.82 2.24
CA LEU A 75 -23.13 -4.79 1.12
C LEU A 75 -23.37 -6.18 0.53
N SER A 76 -22.30 -6.95 0.28
CA SER A 76 -22.42 -8.31 -0.26
C SER A 76 -23.22 -9.22 0.69
N GLN A 77 -22.99 -9.12 1.99
CA GLN A 77 -23.74 -9.87 3.00
C GLN A 77 -25.21 -9.45 3.04
N LEU A 78 -25.50 -8.15 2.96
CA LEU A 78 -26.87 -7.64 2.96
C LEU A 78 -27.64 -8.04 1.69
N TYR A 79 -26.96 -8.16 0.55
CA TYR A 79 -27.58 -8.61 -0.69
C TYR A 79 -28.24 -9.99 -0.53
N GLU A 80 -27.58 -10.90 0.19
CA GLU A 80 -28.08 -12.26 0.43
C GLU A 80 -29.05 -12.32 1.62
N LEU A 81 -28.80 -11.57 2.69
CA LEU A 81 -29.54 -11.70 3.95
C LEU A 81 -30.76 -10.78 4.05
N ASN A 82 -30.66 -9.55 3.55
CA ASN A 82 -31.64 -8.49 3.78
C ASN A 82 -31.68 -7.47 2.62
N PRO A 83 -32.47 -7.72 1.56
CA PRO A 83 -32.47 -6.88 0.34
C PRO A 83 -32.95 -5.45 0.58
N THR A 84 -33.81 -5.21 1.58
CA THR A 84 -34.29 -3.86 1.93
C THR A 84 -33.18 -2.99 2.52
N GLN A 85 -32.39 -3.54 3.43
CA GLN A 85 -31.22 -2.84 4.00
C GLN A 85 -30.14 -2.64 2.94
N TYR A 86 -29.95 -3.60 2.04
CA TYR A 86 -29.02 -3.46 0.91
C TYR A 86 -29.38 -2.24 0.06
N ARG A 87 -30.65 -2.11 -0.36
CA ARG A 87 -31.12 -1.00 -1.19
C ARG A 87 -30.83 0.35 -0.52
N TRP A 88 -31.22 0.48 0.74
CA TRP A 88 -30.99 1.70 1.53
C TRP A 88 -29.50 2.03 1.63
N PHE A 89 -28.67 1.03 1.98
CA PHE A 89 -27.24 1.25 2.20
C PHE A 89 -26.51 1.58 0.89
N TYR A 90 -26.92 0.97 -0.22
CA TYR A 90 -26.43 1.33 -1.55
C TYR A 90 -26.77 2.77 -1.92
N ASP A 91 -28.04 3.17 -1.74
CA ASP A 91 -28.48 4.54 -2.05
C ASP A 91 -27.77 5.58 -1.16
N PHE A 92 -27.51 5.23 0.11
CA PHE A 92 -26.71 6.05 1.02
C PHE A 92 -25.28 6.27 0.50
N LEU A 93 -24.63 5.21 -0.02
CA LEU A 93 -23.25 5.29 -0.54
C LEU A 93 -23.13 6.13 -1.81
N VAL A 94 -24.14 6.07 -2.69
CA VAL A 94 -24.19 6.89 -3.90
C VAL A 94 -24.27 8.37 -3.53
N LYS A 95 -25.05 8.71 -2.50
CA LYS A 95 -25.20 10.08 -1.99
C LYS A 95 -23.97 10.55 -1.19
N ASN A 96 -23.38 9.65 -0.39
CA ASN A 96 -22.28 9.96 0.52
C ASN A 96 -21.02 9.17 0.13
N LYS A 97 -20.26 9.70 -0.84
CA LYS A 97 -19.00 9.07 -1.26
C LYS A 97 -18.01 9.06 -0.09
N PRO A 98 -17.39 7.91 0.25
CA PRO A 98 -16.44 7.82 1.35
C PRO A 98 -15.08 8.43 0.95
N GLY A 99 -14.93 9.74 1.11
CA GLY A 99 -13.65 10.44 0.95
C GLY A 99 -12.74 10.29 2.17
N ASP A 100 -13.31 10.48 3.36
CA ASP A 100 -12.66 10.24 4.65
C ASP A 100 -13.44 9.18 5.43
N ALA A 101 -12.76 8.10 5.82
CA ALA A 101 -13.37 6.99 6.54
C ALA A 101 -14.02 7.42 7.87
N LYS A 102 -13.43 8.37 8.59
CA LYS A 102 -13.94 8.80 9.90
C LYS A 102 -15.22 9.61 9.74
N SER A 103 -15.22 10.58 8.81
CA SER A 103 -16.39 11.39 8.49
C SER A 103 -17.53 10.54 7.92
N PHE A 104 -17.21 9.59 7.03
CA PHE A 104 -18.17 8.63 6.50
C PHE A 104 -18.88 7.84 7.61
N LEU A 105 -18.12 7.26 8.54
CA LEU A 105 -18.70 6.49 9.64
C LEU A 105 -19.53 7.36 10.58
N ARG A 106 -19.14 8.61 10.83
CA ARG A 106 -19.94 9.55 11.62
C ARG A 106 -21.30 9.83 10.99
N MET A 107 -21.36 9.96 9.66
CA MET A 107 -22.64 10.12 8.95
C MET A 107 -23.47 8.84 9.02
N LEU A 108 -22.84 7.68 8.76
CA LEU A 108 -23.52 6.40 8.81
C LEU A 108 -24.08 6.09 10.21
N THR A 109 -23.33 6.36 11.28
CA THR A 109 -23.80 6.15 12.66
C THR A 109 -25.02 6.99 13.00
N LYS A 110 -25.14 8.21 12.44
CA LYS A 110 -26.30 9.08 12.67
C LYS A 110 -27.57 8.54 12.02
N GLU A 111 -27.46 7.92 10.84
CA GLU A 111 -28.63 7.41 10.12
C GLU A 111 -28.97 5.96 10.48
N LYS A 112 -27.95 5.09 10.56
CA LYS A 112 -28.07 3.65 10.84
C LYS A 112 -26.88 3.16 11.65
N GLN A 113 -27.02 3.21 12.97
CA GLN A 113 -25.97 2.79 13.91
C GLN A 113 -25.58 1.31 13.75
N ASP A 114 -26.56 0.43 13.57
CA ASP A 114 -26.36 -1.01 13.39
C ASP A 114 -25.46 -1.35 12.20
N LEU A 115 -25.67 -0.67 11.06
CA LEU A 115 -24.81 -0.81 9.88
C LEU A 115 -23.42 -0.22 10.11
N ALA A 116 -23.34 0.91 10.80
CA ALA A 116 -22.06 1.53 11.13
C ALA A 116 -21.18 0.61 11.98
N GLU A 117 -21.74 0.00 13.02
CA GLU A 117 -21.04 -0.92 13.91
C GLU A 117 -20.54 -2.15 13.16
N ARG A 118 -21.37 -2.74 12.28
CA ARG A 118 -20.96 -3.85 11.41
C ARG A 118 -19.74 -3.46 10.56
N VAL A 119 -19.78 -2.30 9.91
CA VAL A 119 -18.64 -1.81 9.11
C VAL A 119 -17.39 -1.57 9.96
N MET A 120 -17.54 -1.04 11.18
CA MET A 120 -16.42 -0.80 12.11
C MET A 120 -15.73 -2.10 12.54
N VAL A 121 -16.50 -3.14 12.88
CA VAL A 121 -15.95 -4.45 13.25
C VAL A 121 -15.31 -5.12 12.03
N THR A 122 -15.99 -5.10 10.88
CA THR A 122 -15.50 -5.75 9.66
C THR A 122 -14.19 -5.13 9.18
N ARG A 123 -14.05 -3.80 9.17
CA ARG A 123 -12.78 -3.18 8.72
C ARG A 123 -11.61 -3.52 9.64
N LEU A 124 -11.84 -3.62 10.95
CA LEU A 124 -10.81 -4.02 11.91
C LEU A 124 -10.42 -5.48 11.70
N HIS A 125 -11.41 -6.36 11.48
CA HIS A 125 -11.17 -7.77 11.17
C HIS A 125 -10.36 -7.96 9.89
N LEU A 126 -10.72 -7.25 8.81
CA LEU A 126 -10.00 -7.32 7.53
C LEU A 126 -8.56 -6.84 7.67
N TYR A 127 -8.34 -5.74 8.39
CA TYR A 127 -6.98 -5.24 8.65
C TYR A 127 -6.15 -6.23 9.48
N GLY A 128 -6.73 -6.80 10.53
CA GLY A 128 -6.08 -7.82 11.36
C GLY A 128 -5.73 -9.11 10.60
N LYS A 129 -6.51 -9.47 9.59
CA LYS A 129 -6.17 -10.55 8.65
C LYS A 129 -5.03 -10.16 7.71
N TRP A 130 -5.06 -8.94 7.18
CA TRP A 130 -4.07 -8.47 6.22
C TRP A 130 -2.68 -8.37 6.85
N ILE A 131 -2.56 -7.78 8.04
CA ILE A 131 -1.24 -7.61 8.70
C ILE A 131 -0.54 -8.95 8.98
N LYS A 132 -1.31 -10.02 9.21
CA LYS A 132 -0.77 -11.38 9.41
C LYS A 132 -0.25 -12.04 8.12
N LYS A 133 -0.75 -11.61 6.96
CA LYS A 133 -0.38 -12.14 5.65
C LYS A 133 0.58 -11.22 4.88
N CYS A 134 0.70 -9.96 5.28
CA CYS A 134 1.52 -8.98 4.59
C CYS A 134 3.01 -9.29 4.80
N ASN A 135 3.64 -9.89 3.80
CA ASN A 135 5.10 -9.99 3.75
C ASN A 135 5.67 -8.74 3.08
N HIS A 136 6.35 -7.90 3.86
CA HIS A 136 6.95 -6.66 3.34
C HIS A 136 8.06 -6.92 2.32
N ALA A 137 8.73 -8.08 2.37
CA ALA A 137 9.77 -8.45 1.42
C ALA A 137 9.17 -8.76 0.03
N GLU A 138 8.10 -9.55 -0.02
CA GLU A 138 7.39 -9.86 -1.27
C GLU A 138 6.85 -8.59 -1.94
N MET A 139 6.30 -7.64 -1.16
CA MET A 139 5.85 -6.38 -1.75
C MET A 139 7.00 -5.55 -2.35
N TYR A 140 8.18 -5.59 -1.74
CA TYR A 140 9.35 -4.89 -2.28
C TYR A 140 9.80 -5.53 -3.59
N GLU A 141 9.86 -6.86 -3.63
CA GLU A 141 10.23 -7.62 -4.82
C GLU A 141 9.25 -7.38 -5.97
N GLU A 142 7.94 -7.43 -5.70
CA GLU A 142 6.90 -7.16 -6.70
C GLU A 142 7.06 -5.77 -7.34
N ILE A 143 7.25 -4.73 -6.53
CA ILE A 143 7.47 -3.37 -7.03
C ILE A 143 8.75 -3.30 -7.87
N SER A 144 9.82 -3.97 -7.42
CA SER A 144 11.09 -4.00 -8.15
C SER A 144 10.93 -4.67 -9.52
N ASN A 145 10.23 -5.79 -9.57
CA ASN A 145 9.99 -6.54 -10.81
C ASN A 145 9.12 -5.75 -11.80
N GLN A 146 8.04 -5.13 -11.32
CA GLN A 146 7.20 -4.26 -12.15
C GLN A 146 7.99 -3.08 -12.75
N ASN A 147 8.89 -2.47 -11.98
CA ASN A 147 9.74 -1.40 -12.49
C ASN A 147 10.67 -1.89 -13.61
N LEU A 148 11.24 -3.09 -13.50
CA LEU A 148 12.07 -3.68 -14.55
C LEU A 148 11.26 -4.00 -15.80
N GLU A 149 10.04 -4.50 -15.63
CA GLU A 149 9.15 -4.82 -16.75
C GLU A 149 8.76 -3.58 -17.55
N LEU A 150 8.36 -2.49 -16.87
CA LEU A 150 8.08 -1.20 -17.52
C LEU A 150 9.29 -0.66 -18.29
N MET A 151 10.51 -0.88 -17.77
CA MET A 151 11.73 -0.49 -18.49
C MET A 151 11.98 -1.38 -19.71
N ARG A 152 11.69 -2.68 -19.61
CA ARG A 152 11.76 -3.62 -20.74
C ARG A 152 10.76 -3.27 -21.83
N GLU A 153 9.51 -2.95 -21.49
CA GLU A 153 8.45 -2.53 -22.42
C GLU A 153 8.89 -1.30 -23.23
N ARG A 154 9.36 -0.25 -22.54
CA ARG A 154 9.89 0.95 -23.20
C ARG A 154 11.01 0.64 -24.20
N LEU A 155 11.90 -0.29 -23.86
CA LEU A 155 12.99 -0.70 -24.74
C LEU A 155 12.45 -1.42 -25.98
N MET A 156 11.47 -2.31 -25.83
CA MET A 156 10.85 -3.00 -26.97
C MET A 156 10.18 -2.03 -27.95
N GLU A 157 9.59 -0.93 -27.46
CA GLU A 157 8.97 0.10 -28.30
C GLU A 157 9.99 0.93 -29.10
N THR A 158 11.21 1.10 -28.58
CA THR A 158 12.22 2.00 -29.17
C THR A 158 13.29 1.27 -29.98
N VAL A 159 13.48 -0.02 -29.75
CA VAL A 159 14.48 -0.83 -30.46
C VAL A 159 13.97 -1.15 -31.87
N LYS A 160 14.60 -0.55 -32.89
CA LYS A 160 14.52 -1.06 -34.27
C LYS A 160 15.34 -2.34 -34.36
N TRP A 161 14.69 -3.45 -34.64
CA TRP A 161 15.40 -4.68 -34.97
C TRP A 161 16.01 -4.55 -36.37
N PRO A 162 17.29 -4.89 -36.58
CA PRO A 162 17.79 -5.06 -37.93
C PRO A 162 16.95 -6.18 -38.57
N SER A 163 16.19 -5.86 -39.62
CA SER A 163 15.60 -6.90 -40.45
C SER A 163 16.71 -7.81 -40.96
N ASP A 164 16.54 -9.12 -40.86
CA ASP A 164 17.38 -10.13 -41.53
C ASP A 164 17.18 -10.07 -43.06
N ASP A 165 17.34 -8.88 -43.65
CA ASP A 165 17.38 -8.69 -45.09
C ASP A 165 18.84 -8.79 -45.54
N THR A 166 19.52 -9.90 -45.20
CA THR A 166 20.66 -10.35 -45.99
C THR A 166 20.12 -10.84 -47.32
N ASN A 167 20.02 -9.90 -48.26
CA ASN A 167 19.90 -10.13 -49.69
C ASN A 167 20.78 -11.33 -50.08
N SER A 168 20.13 -12.39 -50.54
CA SER A 168 20.75 -13.40 -51.38
C SER A 168 21.04 -12.74 -52.73
N GLU A 169 22.15 -11.99 -52.79
CA GLU A 169 22.71 -11.55 -54.06
C GLU A 169 23.12 -12.80 -54.84
N LYS A 170 22.34 -13.06 -55.89
CA LYS A 170 22.66 -14.03 -56.94
C LYS A 170 24.03 -13.66 -57.51
N ILE A 171 25.04 -14.47 -57.18
CA ILE A 171 26.33 -14.46 -57.89
C ILE A 171 26.07 -15.15 -59.23
N GLY A 172 26.26 -14.39 -60.31
CA GLY A 172 26.16 -14.85 -61.70
C GLY A 172 27.36 -15.64 -62.17
#